data_AF-A0A935G0I3-F1
#
_entry.id   AF-A0A935G0I3-F1
#
_cell.length_a   1.000
_cell.length_b   1.000
_cell.length_c   1.000
_cell.angle_alpha   90.00
_cell.angle_beta   90.00
_cell.angle_gamma   90.00
#
_symmetry.space_group_name_H-M   'P 1'
#
loop_
_entity.id
_entity.type
_entity.pdbx_description
1 polymer ?
#
loop_
_entity_poly.entity_id
_entity_poly.type
_entity_poly.pdbx_seq_one_letter_code
_entity_poly.pdbx_strand_id
1 'polypeptide(L)'
;MAGSVDAVELAADVLPTDVVVVRTGADLFLLLGSNRLAMIGYFANNENAAVDEIRFADGTVWTVAAIKSRLTAATEGNDTPVGFDVADVMDGLGGNDYLMGNGGDDQVAGGAGNDTLYGDDNSFTKTGNDTLIGGDGNDSLYGGPVTMCWSVAPGPTT
;
A
#
# COMPACT_ATOMS: atom_id res chain seq x y z
N MET A 1 20.81 8.05 23.20
CA MET A 1 21.63 8.40 22.03
C MET A 1 20.67 8.53 20.88
N ALA A 2 20.51 9.73 20.32
CA ALA A 2 19.67 9.90 19.13
C ALA A 2 20.37 9.19 17.97
N GLY A 3 19.72 8.17 17.41
CA GLY A 3 20.20 7.53 16.19
C GLY A 3 20.35 8.57 15.09
N SER A 4 21.38 8.43 14.25
CA SER A 4 21.45 9.20 13.02
C SER A 4 20.20 8.88 12.20
N VAL A 5 19.42 9.90 11.87
CA VAL A 5 18.32 9.79 10.91
C VAL A 5 18.96 9.64 9.53
N ASP A 6 18.70 8.52 8.86
CA ASP A 6 19.16 8.33 7.49
C ASP A 6 18.18 9.03 6.54
N ALA A 7 18.66 10.03 5.80
CA ALA A 7 17.84 10.85 4.93
C ALA A 7 18.38 10.90 3.49
N VAL A 8 17.47 10.79 2.52
CA VAL A 8 17.77 11.04 1.10
C VAL A 8 17.34 12.45 0.76
N GLU A 9 18.28 13.29 0.33
CA GLU A 9 18.00 14.65 -0.14
C GLU A 9 17.89 14.67 -1.67
N LEU A 10 16.75 15.12 -2.17
CA LEU A 10 16.47 15.28 -3.59
C LEU A 10 16.86 16.69 -4.07
N ALA A 11 17.27 16.77 -5.34
CA ALA A 11 17.67 18.03 -5.95
C ALA A 11 16.48 19.00 -6.10
N ALA A 12 16.78 20.29 -6.24
CA ALA A 12 15.76 21.35 -6.22
C ALA A 12 14.80 21.36 -7.42
N ASP A 13 15.14 20.67 -8.49
CA ASP A 13 14.31 20.45 -9.67
C ASP A 13 13.35 19.25 -9.53
N VAL A 14 13.47 18.48 -8.45
CA VAL A 14 12.58 17.36 -8.15
C VAL A 14 11.48 17.83 -7.19
N LEU A 15 10.27 18.00 -7.71
CA LEU A 15 9.10 18.34 -6.90
C LEU A 15 8.46 17.07 -6.30
N PRO A 16 7.88 17.12 -5.09
CA PRO A 16 7.18 15.98 -4.49
C PRO A 16 6.07 15.40 -5.37
N THR A 17 5.42 16.23 -6.18
CA THR A 17 4.33 15.83 -7.08
C THR A 17 4.81 15.05 -8.30
N ASP A 18 6.09 15.19 -8.66
CA ASP A 18 6.68 14.54 -9.83
C ASP A 18 7.27 13.17 -9.48
N VAL A 19 7.31 12.84 -8.18
CA VAL A 19 7.86 11.59 -7.67
C VAL A 19 6.75 10.56 -7.50
N VAL A 20 6.85 9.49 -8.27
CA VAL A 20 6.00 8.31 -8.09
C VAL A 20 6.77 7.26 -7.31
N VAL A 21 6.15 6.74 -6.24
CA VAL A 21 6.73 5.70 -5.40
C VAL A 21 6.19 4.36 -5.86
N VAL A 22 7.07 3.39 -6.09
CA VAL A 22 6.70 2.04 -6.50
C VAL A 22 7.44 1.04 -5.62
N ARG A 23 6.74 0.01 -5.16
CA ARG A 23 7.33 -1.11 -4.42
C ARG A 23 7.39 -2.33 -5.31
N THR A 24 8.48 -3.07 -5.23
CA THR A 24 8.60 -4.41 -5.86
C THR A 24 9.26 -5.34 -4.87
N GLY A 25 8.48 -6.27 -4.30
CA GLY A 25 8.96 -7.12 -3.20
C GLY A 25 9.40 -6.29 -2.00
N ALA A 26 10.69 -6.39 -1.65
CA ALA A 26 11.30 -5.62 -0.56
C ALA A 26 11.99 -4.32 -1.02
N ASP A 27 11.99 -4.03 -2.31
CA ASP A 27 12.69 -2.89 -2.90
C ASP A 27 11.73 -1.71 -3.10
N LEU A 28 12.24 -0.50 -2.86
CA LEU A 28 11.53 0.75 -3.08
C LEU A 28 12.14 1.48 -4.29
N PHE A 29 11.30 1.96 -5.20
CA PHE A 29 11.69 2.74 -6.36
C PHE A 29 11.02 4.10 -6.32
N LEU A 30 11.80 5.16 -6.51
CA LEU A 30 11.30 6.51 -6.76
C LEU A 30 11.48 6.80 -8.24
N LEU A 31 10.39 7.02 -8.96
CA LEU A 31 10.40 7.41 -10.37
C LEU A 31 10.42 8.94 -10.45
N LEU A 32 11.43 9.48 -11.13
CA LEU A 32 11.72 10.90 -11.28
C LEU A 32 11.66 11.25 -12.78
N GLY A 33 10.47 11.14 -13.38
CA GLY A 33 10.29 11.25 -14.82
C GLY A 33 11.06 10.16 -15.59
N SER A 34 12.12 10.54 -16.29
CA SER A 34 12.97 9.60 -17.06
C SER A 34 14.01 8.83 -16.22
N ASN A 35 14.20 9.25 -14.96
CA ASN A 35 15.16 8.63 -14.05
C ASN A 35 14.44 7.81 -12.97
N ARG A 36 15.18 6.92 -12.31
CA ARG A 36 14.70 6.23 -11.11
C ARG A 36 15.79 6.11 -10.06
N LEU A 37 15.42 6.24 -8.80
CA LEU A 37 16.24 5.84 -7.66
C LEU A 37 15.74 4.50 -7.14
N ALA A 38 16.62 3.52 -7.02
CA ALA A 38 16.31 2.19 -6.50
C ALA A 38 16.94 2.02 -5.12
N MET A 39 16.12 1.70 -4.13
CA MET A 39 16.51 1.44 -2.75
C MET A 39 16.27 -0.04 -2.48
N ILE A 40 17.33 -0.82 -2.68
CA ILE A 40 17.27 -2.28 -2.62
C ILE A 40 17.23 -2.73 -1.16
N GLY A 41 16.31 -3.65 -0.86
CA GLY A 41 16.09 -4.18 0.48
C GLY A 41 15.53 -3.14 1.46
N TYR A 42 14.89 -2.07 0.97
CA TYR A 42 14.34 -1.00 1.80
C TYR A 42 13.38 -1.53 2.88
N PHE A 43 12.61 -2.58 2.58
CA PHE A 43 11.67 -3.22 3.50
C PHE A 43 12.15 -4.58 4.05
N ALA A 44 13.40 -4.98 3.80
CA ALA A 44 13.87 -6.34 4.08
C ALA A 44 14.04 -6.68 5.58
N ASN A 45 14.16 -5.68 6.46
CA ASN A 45 14.42 -5.87 7.89
C ASN A 45 13.15 -5.71 8.74
N ASN A 46 12.18 -6.62 8.60
CA ASN A 46 10.87 -6.52 9.26
C ASN A 46 10.23 -5.14 9.02
N GLU A 47 10.32 -4.65 7.79
CA GLU A 47 9.80 -3.34 7.37
C GLU A 47 10.42 -2.12 8.04
N ASN A 48 11.52 -2.30 8.78
CA ASN A 48 12.31 -1.18 9.24
C ASN A 48 13.03 -0.58 8.04
N ALA A 49 12.66 0.65 7.71
CA ALA A 49 13.18 1.34 6.56
C ALA A 49 14.69 1.54 6.67
N ALA A 50 15.42 1.25 5.59
CA ALA A 50 16.85 1.56 5.51
C ALA A 50 17.12 3.08 5.42
N VAL A 51 16.10 3.88 5.08
CA VAL A 51 16.13 5.35 5.08
C VAL A 51 14.86 5.85 5.74
N ASP A 52 15.02 6.65 6.78
CA ASP A 52 13.93 7.14 7.63
C ASP A 52 13.11 8.23 6.92
N GLU A 53 13.75 9.07 6.11
CA GLU A 53 13.15 10.25 5.50
C GLU A 53 13.65 10.53 4.07
N ILE A 54 12.76 10.97 3.20
CA ILE A 54 13.10 11.61 1.91
C ILE A 54 12.80 13.10 2.03
N ARG A 55 13.79 13.94 1.78
CA ARG A 55 13.72 15.39 1.91
C ARG A 55 13.79 16.05 0.55
N PHE A 56 12.87 16.97 0.33
CA PHE A 56 12.78 17.78 -0.87
C PHE A 56 13.29 19.20 -0.60
N ALA A 57 13.76 19.88 -1.65
CA ALA A 57 14.30 21.22 -1.52
C ALA A 57 13.26 22.29 -1.15
N ASP A 58 11.97 22.01 -1.35
CA ASP A 58 10.85 22.86 -0.93
C ASP A 58 10.56 22.78 0.59
N GLY A 59 11.28 21.91 1.31
CA GLY A 59 11.08 21.66 2.74
C GLY A 59 10.09 20.53 3.03
N THR A 60 9.51 19.90 2.01
CA THR A 60 8.67 18.70 2.17
C THR A 60 9.53 17.53 2.64
N VAL A 61 9.04 16.79 3.63
CA VAL A 61 9.68 15.58 4.15
C VAL A 61 8.70 14.42 4.09
N TRP A 62 9.11 13.33 3.44
CA TRP A 62 8.38 12.08 3.45
C TRP A 62 9.03 11.13 4.45
N THR A 63 8.35 10.90 5.56
CA THR A 63 8.72 9.86 6.51
C THR A 63 8.37 8.47 5.96
N VAL A 64 8.88 7.41 6.58
CA VAL A 64 8.50 6.02 6.27
C VAL A 64 6.97 5.85 6.18
N ALA A 65 6.23 6.40 7.15
CA ALA A 65 4.76 6.34 7.15
C ALA A 65 4.14 7.04 5.93
N ALA A 66 4.69 8.19 5.53
CA ALA A 66 4.23 8.91 4.34
C ALA A 66 4.52 8.13 3.04
N ILE A 67 5.64 7.41 2.99
CA ILE A 67 6.00 6.52 1.87
C ILE A 67 5.04 5.33 1.82
N LYS A 68 4.80 4.67 2.96
CA LYS A 68 3.86 3.54 3.06
C LYS A 68 2.47 3.94 2.61
N SER A 69 1.94 5.07 3.09
CA SER A 69 0.63 5.58 2.70
C SER A 69 0.52 5.90 1.20
N ARG A 70 1.61 6.27 0.53
CA ARG A 70 1.61 6.49 -0.93
C ARG A 70 1.62 5.19 -1.73
N LEU A 71 2.20 4.13 -1.17
CA LEU A 71 2.24 2.81 -1.80
C LEU A 71 0.89 2.08 -1.73
N THR A 72 0.08 2.37 -0.70
CA THR A 72 -1.23 1.76 -0.50
C THR A 72 -2.40 2.64 -0.97
N ALA A 73 -2.13 3.87 -1.43
CA ALA A 73 -3.16 4.76 -1.94
C ALA A 73 -3.62 4.32 -3.34
N ALA A 74 -4.92 4.04 -3.50
CA ALA A 74 -5.57 3.87 -4.79
C ALA A 74 -6.09 5.21 -5.35
N THR A 75 -6.63 5.15 -6.55
CA THR A 75 -7.20 6.25 -7.34
C THR A 75 -8.62 5.89 -7.79
N GLU A 76 -9.27 6.76 -8.56
CA GLU A 76 -10.60 6.48 -9.15
C GLU A 76 -10.52 5.61 -10.43
N GLY A 77 -9.42 4.87 -10.60
CA GLY A 77 -9.20 3.96 -11.72
C GLY A 77 -8.73 2.59 -11.23
N ASN A 78 -8.51 1.66 -12.14
CA ASN A 78 -8.10 0.31 -11.76
C ASN A 78 -6.69 0.30 -11.16
N ASP A 79 -6.58 -0.05 -9.89
CA ASP A 79 -5.35 -0.04 -9.12
C ASP A 79 -5.00 -1.41 -8.54
N THR A 80 -3.73 -1.58 -8.15
CA THR A 80 -3.23 -2.82 -7.54
C THR A 80 -2.37 -2.56 -6.29
N PRO A 81 -2.83 -1.78 -5.29
CA PRO A 81 -2.06 -1.52 -4.09
C PRO A 81 -1.88 -2.80 -3.26
N VAL A 82 -0.72 -2.89 -2.61
CA VAL A 82 -0.35 -4.01 -1.75
C VAL A 82 0.11 -3.46 -0.41
N GLY A 83 -0.51 -3.96 0.66
CA GLY A 83 -0.19 -3.67 2.04
C GLY A 83 1.14 -4.27 2.51
N PHE A 84 1.36 -4.12 3.79
CA PHE A 84 2.55 -4.45 4.54
C PHE A 84 2.27 -5.68 5.42
N ASP A 85 3.27 -6.16 6.15
CA ASP A 85 3.12 -7.26 7.12
C ASP A 85 2.71 -6.68 8.50
N VAL A 86 1.85 -5.66 8.49
CA VAL A 86 1.27 -4.97 9.65
C VAL A 86 -0.18 -4.60 9.34
N ALA A 87 -0.97 -4.28 10.38
CA ALA A 87 -2.34 -3.80 10.18
C ALA A 87 -2.38 -2.53 9.32
N ASP A 88 -3.01 -2.64 8.15
CA ASP A 88 -3.19 -1.57 7.19
C ASP A 88 -4.65 -1.15 7.00
N VAL A 89 -4.84 0.05 6.47
CA VAL A 89 -6.14 0.54 6.01
C VAL A 89 -6.00 0.93 4.55
N MET A 90 -6.77 0.26 3.70
CA MET A 90 -6.72 0.38 2.24
C MET A 90 -8.13 0.68 1.71
N ASP A 91 -8.20 1.59 0.74
CA ASP A 91 -9.42 2.00 0.06
C ASP A 91 -9.13 2.10 -1.44
N GLY A 92 -9.80 1.26 -2.23
CA GLY A 92 -9.71 1.20 -3.70
C GLY A 92 -10.40 2.36 -4.40
N LEU A 93 -11.31 3.05 -3.71
CA LEU A 93 -12.13 4.14 -4.24
C LEU A 93 -13.06 3.69 -5.39
N GLY A 94 -12.59 3.74 -6.62
CA GLY A 94 -13.42 3.45 -7.79
C GLY A 94 -12.57 2.86 -8.90
N GLY A 95 -13.11 1.94 -9.68
CA GLY A 95 -12.30 1.15 -10.61
C GLY A 95 -12.62 -0.34 -10.45
N ASN A 96 -11.94 -1.20 -11.19
CA ASN A 96 -11.93 -2.62 -10.86
C ASN A 96 -10.55 -2.93 -10.27
N ASP A 97 -10.48 -2.97 -8.95
CA ASP A 97 -9.22 -2.97 -8.22
C ASP A 97 -8.78 -4.36 -7.80
N TYR A 98 -7.48 -4.50 -7.58
CA TYR A 98 -6.88 -5.67 -6.96
C TYR A 98 -6.17 -5.24 -5.69
N LEU A 99 -6.83 -5.37 -4.54
CA LEU A 99 -6.29 -4.97 -3.24
C LEU A 99 -5.78 -6.19 -2.48
N MET A 100 -4.59 -6.10 -1.89
CA MET A 100 -4.00 -7.16 -1.07
C MET A 100 -3.47 -6.59 0.24
N GLY A 101 -4.06 -6.97 1.37
CA GLY A 101 -3.65 -6.54 2.73
C GLY A 101 -2.28 -7.08 3.13
N ASN A 102 -1.94 -8.29 2.67
CA ASN A 102 -0.67 -9.00 2.83
C ASN A 102 -0.51 -9.68 4.20
N GLY A 103 -0.33 -8.99 5.31
CA GLY A 103 -0.38 -9.68 6.61
C GLY A 103 -0.54 -8.74 7.78
N GLY A 104 -1.13 -9.23 8.87
CA GLY A 104 -1.59 -8.37 9.96
C GLY A 104 -3.10 -8.21 9.89
N ASP A 105 -3.71 -7.49 10.83
CA ASP A 105 -5.16 -7.33 10.85
C ASP A 105 -5.57 -6.16 9.94
N ASP A 106 -5.96 -6.44 8.69
CA ASP A 106 -6.17 -5.41 7.67
C ASP A 106 -7.62 -4.94 7.53
N GLN A 107 -7.81 -3.70 7.11
CA GLN A 107 -9.10 -3.17 6.64
C GLN A 107 -8.98 -2.79 5.18
N VAL A 108 -9.65 -3.54 4.32
CA VAL A 108 -9.55 -3.39 2.86
C VAL A 108 -10.94 -3.13 2.28
N ALA A 109 -11.14 -1.94 1.72
CA ALA A 109 -12.37 -1.55 1.03
C ALA A 109 -12.12 -1.45 -0.49
N GLY A 110 -12.91 -2.14 -1.32
CA GLY A 110 -12.85 -2.08 -2.78
C GLY A 110 -13.40 -0.76 -3.32
N GLY A 111 -14.61 -0.40 -2.88
CA GLY A 111 -15.24 0.84 -3.30
C GLY A 111 -16.21 0.59 -4.44
N ALA A 112 -16.12 1.35 -5.53
CA ALA A 112 -17.04 1.24 -6.66
C ALA A 112 -16.43 0.51 -7.85
N GLY A 113 -17.01 -0.62 -8.24
CA GLY A 113 -16.67 -1.40 -9.42
C GLY A 113 -16.61 -2.88 -9.10
N ASN A 114 -15.88 -3.69 -9.87
CA ASN A 114 -15.79 -5.13 -9.61
C ASN A 114 -14.40 -5.43 -9.07
N ASP A 115 -14.30 -5.47 -7.74
CA ASP A 115 -13.01 -5.51 -7.07
C ASP A 115 -12.61 -6.93 -6.68
N THR A 116 -11.31 -7.14 -6.54
CA THR A 116 -10.74 -8.38 -6.01
C THR A 116 -9.93 -8.05 -4.78
N LEU A 117 -10.40 -8.49 -3.62
CA LEU A 117 -9.85 -8.16 -2.32
C LEU A 117 -9.23 -9.40 -1.67
N TYR A 118 -7.98 -9.29 -1.24
CA TYR A 118 -7.27 -10.28 -0.45
C TYR A 118 -6.93 -9.70 0.91
N GLY A 119 -7.30 -10.39 1.99
CA GLY A 119 -6.83 -10.05 3.34
C GLY A 119 -5.34 -10.36 3.45
N ASP A 120 -5.00 -11.64 3.44
CA ASP A 120 -3.60 -12.06 3.50
C ASP A 120 -2.94 -12.29 2.13
N ASP A 121 -1.60 -12.30 2.10
CA ASP A 121 -0.87 -13.01 1.06
C ASP A 121 -1.15 -14.52 1.20
N ASN A 122 -1.11 -15.26 0.09
CA ASN A 122 -1.47 -16.68 0.10
C ASN A 122 -0.49 -17.58 0.89
N SER A 123 0.41 -17.02 1.70
CA SER A 123 1.32 -17.73 2.59
C SER A 123 0.63 -18.09 3.90
N PHE A 124 0.90 -19.28 4.44
CA PHE A 124 0.51 -19.65 5.80
C PHE A 124 1.28 -18.91 6.89
N THR A 125 2.26 -18.09 6.53
CA THR A 125 3.11 -17.34 7.46
C THR A 125 2.63 -15.92 7.70
N LYS A 126 1.75 -15.41 6.84
CA LYS A 126 1.17 -14.08 6.96
C LYS A 126 -0.32 -14.26 7.17
N THR A 127 -0.78 -13.79 8.31
CA THR A 127 -2.08 -14.16 8.86
C THR A 127 -2.65 -12.96 9.58
N GLY A 128 -3.94 -12.72 9.37
CA GLY A 128 -4.66 -11.59 9.91
C GLY A 128 -6.11 -11.90 10.28
N ASN A 129 -6.69 -11.06 11.11
CA ASN A 129 -8.14 -10.90 11.20
C ASN A 129 -8.57 -9.71 10.34
N ASP A 130 -8.70 -9.95 9.04
CA ASP A 130 -9.00 -8.90 8.08
C ASP A 130 -10.50 -8.60 8.01
N THR A 131 -10.78 -7.35 7.72
CA THR A 131 -12.11 -6.85 7.35
C THR A 131 -12.08 -6.47 5.88
N LEU A 132 -12.76 -7.25 5.06
CA LEU A 132 -12.89 -6.99 3.62
C LEU A 132 -14.29 -6.43 3.32
N ILE A 133 -14.34 -5.29 2.65
CA ILE A 133 -15.56 -4.58 2.25
C ILE A 133 -15.53 -4.44 0.73
N GLY A 134 -16.37 -5.18 0.01
CA GLY A 134 -16.44 -5.10 -1.46
C GLY A 134 -16.85 -3.70 -1.93
N GLY A 135 -18.05 -3.28 -1.53
CA GLY A 135 -18.61 -2.00 -1.94
C GLY A 135 -19.67 -2.19 -3.03
N ASP A 136 -19.70 -1.29 -4.00
CA ASP A 136 -20.66 -1.28 -5.09
C ASP A 136 -20.14 -2.07 -6.29
N GLY A 137 -20.72 -3.24 -6.57
CA GLY A 137 -20.47 -4.01 -7.79
C GLY A 137 -20.34 -5.50 -7.52
N ASN A 138 -19.63 -6.23 -8.38
CA ASN A 138 -19.46 -7.68 -8.22
C ASN A 138 -18.05 -8.00 -7.73
N ASP A 139 -17.91 -8.05 -6.41
CA ASP A 139 -16.59 -8.18 -5.77
C ASP A 139 -16.26 -9.62 -5.42
N SER A 140 -14.97 -9.93 -5.47
CA SER A 140 -14.39 -11.21 -5.03
C SER A 140 -13.54 -11.00 -3.80
N LEU A 141 -13.97 -11.51 -2.65
CA LEU A 141 -13.30 -11.33 -1.36
C LEU A 141 -12.66 -12.64 -0.90
N TYR A 142 -11.36 -12.60 -0.62
CA TYR A 142 -10.55 -13.72 -0.19
C TYR A 142 -9.86 -13.37 1.14
N GLY A 143 -10.39 -13.86 2.26
CA GLY A 143 -9.85 -13.55 3.58
C GLY A 143 -8.40 -13.98 3.77
N GLY A 144 -8.07 -15.23 3.42
CA GLY A 144 -6.78 -15.83 3.73
C GLY A 144 -6.96 -17.20 4.40
N PRO A 145 -5.88 -17.93 4.72
CA PRO A 145 -5.96 -19.24 5.34
C PRO A 145 -6.53 -19.23 6.77
N VAL A 146 -6.60 -18.06 7.43
CA VAL A 146 -7.06 -17.93 8.83
C VAL A 146 -8.25 -16.97 9.04
N THR A 147 -8.64 -16.17 8.05
CA THR A 147 -9.54 -15.05 8.28
C THR A 147 -11.01 -15.47 8.34
N MET A 148 -11.70 -15.09 9.43
CA MET A 148 -13.15 -15.19 9.59
C MET A 148 -13.77 -13.84 9.91
N CYS A 149 -14.04 -13.01 8.90
CA CYS A 149 -15.18 -12.06 8.88
C CYS A 149 -15.30 -11.46 7.46
N TRP A 150 -16.32 -11.84 6.69
CA TRP A 150 -16.64 -11.20 5.41
C TRP A 150 -18.04 -10.58 5.52
N SER A 151 -18.18 -9.29 5.22
CA SER A 151 -19.47 -8.64 5.07
C SER A 151 -19.68 -8.29 3.60
N VAL A 152 -20.45 -9.13 2.89
CA VAL A 152 -20.99 -8.76 1.59
C VAL A 152 -22.12 -7.75 1.77
N ALA A 153 -22.04 -6.61 1.09
CA ALA A 153 -23.16 -5.71 0.97
C ALA A 153 -24.32 -6.43 0.25
N PRO A 154 -25.58 -6.21 0.65
CA PRO A 154 -26.72 -6.77 -0.07
C PRO A 154 -26.78 -6.15 -1.47
N GLY A 155 -26.70 -6.98 -2.51
CA GLY A 155 -26.82 -6.55 -3.90
C GLY A 155 -28.13 -5.81 -4.20
N PRO A 156 -28.24 -5.14 -5.35
CA PRO A 156 -29.40 -4.32 -5.68
C PRO A 156 -30.67 -5.18 -5.66
N THR A 157 -31.60 -4.80 -4.79
CA THR A 157 -32.95 -5.39 -4.77
C THR A 157 -33.68 -4.92 -6.03
N THR A 158 -33.86 -5.84 -6.98
CA THR A 158 -34.75 -5.65 -8.15
C THR A 158 -36.21 -5.64 -7.72
#